data_AF-A0A3M0WM58-F1
#
_entry.id   AF-A0A3M0WM58-F1
#
_cell.length_a   1.000
_cell.length_b   1.000
_cell.length_c   1.000
_cell.angle_alpha   90.00
_cell.angle_beta   90.00
_cell.angle_gamma   90.00
#
_symmetry.space_group_name_H-M   'P 1'
#
loop_
_entity.id
_entity.type
_entity.pdbx_description
1 polymer ?
#
loop_
_entity_poly.entity_id
_entity_poly.type
_entity_poly.pdbx_seq_one_letter_code
_entity_poly.pdbx_strand_id
1 'polypeptide(L)'
;MKKVLTTLLSAGLISSSFAITKDEAVKKIKSYASNLSGASSKIAVCENDKYYIGEIFTKGYEGFDVLRKVYVDKKTGDILPSFADYSDYCYMLKK
;
A
#
# COMPACT_ATOMS: atom_id res chain seq x y z
N MET A 1 -39.52 -35.07 24.02
CA MET A 1 -38.88 -33.76 23.72
C MET A 1 -37.83 -34.00 22.64
N LYS A 2 -38.10 -33.60 21.40
CA LYS A 2 -37.21 -33.85 20.24
C LYS A 2 -36.11 -32.79 20.24
N LYS A 3 -34.85 -33.23 20.39
CA LYS A 3 -33.66 -32.37 20.30
C LYS A 3 -33.39 -32.10 18.82
N VAL A 4 -33.62 -30.87 18.37
CA VAL A 4 -33.30 -30.44 16.99
C VAL A 4 -31.87 -29.92 17.01
N LEU A 5 -31.00 -30.64 16.31
CA LEU A 5 -29.58 -30.35 16.16
C LEU A 5 -29.42 -29.16 15.19
N THR A 6 -29.01 -28.01 15.70
CA THR A 6 -28.73 -26.81 14.88
C THR A 6 -27.29 -26.87 14.38
N THR A 7 -27.07 -27.29 13.15
CA THR A 7 -25.76 -27.17 12.48
C THR A 7 -25.59 -25.75 11.95
N LEU A 8 -24.73 -24.95 12.59
CA LEU A 8 -24.21 -23.71 12.04
C LEU A 8 -23.38 -24.01 10.80
N LEU A 9 -23.89 -23.60 9.64
CA LEU A 9 -23.15 -23.57 8.39
C LEU A 9 -22.23 -22.34 8.43
N SER A 10 -20.99 -22.52 8.91
CA SER A 10 -19.96 -21.48 8.81
C SER A 10 -19.56 -21.32 7.34
N ALA A 11 -20.08 -20.28 6.70
CA ALA A 11 -19.62 -19.83 5.39
C ALA A 11 -18.17 -19.36 5.52
N GLY A 12 -17.22 -20.23 5.18
CA GLY A 12 -15.81 -19.86 5.04
C GLY A 12 -15.68 -18.83 3.92
N LEU A 13 -15.25 -17.62 4.28
CA LEU A 13 -14.81 -16.61 3.33
C LEU A 13 -13.59 -17.15 2.60
N ILE A 14 -13.79 -17.63 1.38
CA ILE A 14 -12.71 -17.95 0.45
C ILE A 14 -12.14 -16.61 0.00
N SER A 15 -11.17 -16.09 0.75
CA SER A 15 -10.35 -14.96 0.32
C SER A 15 -9.53 -15.40 -0.88
N SER A 16 -10.08 -15.24 -2.07
CA SER A 16 -9.34 -15.36 -3.32
C SER A 16 -8.33 -14.22 -3.39
N SER A 17 -7.13 -14.47 -2.86
CA SER A 17 -5.96 -13.60 -2.96
C SER A 17 -5.48 -13.58 -4.41
N PHE A 18 -6.20 -12.89 -5.28
CA PHE A 18 -5.67 -12.55 -6.59
C PHE A 18 -4.59 -11.49 -6.41
N ALA A 19 -3.42 -11.75 -6.99
CA ALA A 19 -2.34 -10.78 -7.02
C ALA A 19 -2.85 -9.47 -7.62
N ILE A 20 -2.54 -8.34 -6.98
CA ILE A 20 -3.08 -7.06 -7.38
C ILE A 20 -2.34 -6.54 -8.62
N THR A 21 -3.04 -5.77 -9.43
CA THR A 21 -2.46 -5.09 -10.59
C THR A 21 -1.72 -3.81 -10.19
N LYS A 22 -0.82 -3.36 -11.06
CA LYS A 22 -0.12 -2.08 -10.90
C LYS A 22 -1.08 -0.90 -10.79
N ASP A 23 -2.15 -0.88 -11.57
CA ASP A 23 -3.14 0.21 -11.55
C ASP A 23 -3.92 0.25 -10.22
N GLU A 24 -4.24 -0.91 -9.65
CA GLU A 24 -4.85 -0.99 -8.31
C GLU A 24 -3.87 -0.51 -7.24
N ALA A 25 -2.60 -0.88 -7.34
CA ALA A 25 -1.56 -0.40 -6.44
C ALA A 25 -1.42 1.12 -6.51
N VAL A 26 -1.40 1.70 -7.71
CA VAL A 26 -1.34 3.16 -7.91
C VAL A 26 -2.55 3.85 -7.27
N LYS A 27 -3.76 3.31 -7.42
CA LYS A 27 -4.96 3.86 -6.77
C LYS A 27 -4.86 3.81 -5.24
N LYS A 28 -4.40 2.68 -4.69
CA LYS A 28 -4.18 2.51 -3.25
C LYS A 28 -3.14 3.50 -2.71
N ILE A 29 -2.01 3.67 -3.39
CA ILE A 29 -0.95 4.61 -3.02
C ILE A 29 -1.46 6.05 -3.06
N LYS A 30 -2.18 6.44 -4.12
CA LYS A 30 -2.78 7.79 -4.22
C LYS A 30 -3.79 8.06 -3.11
N SER A 31 -4.64 7.08 -2.80
CA SER A 31 -5.61 7.18 -1.71
C SER A 31 -4.93 7.28 -0.34
N TYR A 32 -3.84 6.55 -0.12
CA TYR A 32 -3.04 6.71 1.09
C TYR A 32 -2.43 8.12 1.16
N ALA A 33 -1.83 8.59 0.06
CA ALA A 33 -1.20 9.91 -0.02
C ALA A 33 -2.18 11.06 0.22
N SER A 34 -3.43 10.97 -0.24
CA SER A 34 -4.44 12.01 0.01
C SER A 34 -4.81 12.18 1.48
N ASN A 35 -4.54 11.18 2.31
CA ASN A 35 -4.75 11.25 3.76
C ASN A 35 -3.54 11.80 4.51
N LEU A 36 -2.40 12.03 3.83
CA LEU A 36 -1.21 12.60 4.43
C LEU A 36 -1.25 14.13 4.34
N SER A 37 -1.17 14.79 5.49
CA SER A 37 -1.01 16.25 5.54
C SER A 37 0.32 16.65 4.90
N GLY A 38 0.28 17.67 4.02
CA GLY A 38 1.47 18.19 3.34
C GLY A 38 2.00 17.32 2.20
N ALA A 39 1.25 16.29 1.75
CA ALA A 39 1.62 15.52 0.58
C ALA A 39 1.62 16.36 -0.71
N SER A 40 2.70 16.23 -1.47
CA SER A 40 2.84 16.77 -2.81
C SER A 40 1.99 15.96 -3.80
N SER A 41 1.58 16.62 -4.88
CA SER A 41 0.94 15.95 -6.02
C SER A 41 1.89 15.03 -6.79
N LYS A 42 3.20 15.12 -6.52
CA LYS A 42 4.22 14.27 -7.12
C LYS A 42 4.31 12.95 -6.36
N ILE A 43 3.78 11.88 -6.94
CA ILE A 43 3.89 10.51 -6.45
C ILE A 43 4.63 9.70 -7.53
N ALA A 44 5.77 9.12 -7.17
CA ALA A 44 6.45 8.15 -8.02
C ALA A 44 6.03 6.74 -7.60
N VAL A 45 5.84 5.84 -8.56
CA VAL A 45 5.55 4.43 -8.27
C VAL A 45 6.54 3.55 -9.03
N CYS A 46 7.35 2.80 -8.29
CA CYS A 46 8.22 1.76 -8.82
C CYS A 46 7.80 0.40 -8.27
N GLU A 47 8.50 -0.66 -8.66
CA GLU A 47 8.18 -2.01 -8.22
C GLU A 47 9.44 -2.87 -8.11
N ASN A 48 9.38 -3.85 -7.21
CA ASN A 48 10.31 -4.97 -7.15
C ASN A 48 9.52 -6.29 -7.20
N ASP A 49 10.17 -7.42 -6.95
CA ASP A 49 9.53 -8.74 -7.05
C ASP A 49 8.35 -8.94 -6.08
N LYS A 50 8.33 -8.21 -4.95
CA LYS A 50 7.36 -8.41 -3.87
C LYS A 50 6.36 -7.26 -3.74
N TYR A 51 6.74 -6.05 -4.11
CA TYR A 51 6.00 -4.84 -3.78
C TYR A 51 5.87 -3.88 -4.96
N TYR A 52 4.74 -3.20 -5.02
CA TYR A 52 4.65 -1.88 -5.63
C TYR A 52 5.03 -0.83 -4.57
N ILE A 53 5.88 0.12 -4.93
CA ILE A 53 6.49 1.07 -3.99
C ILE A 53 6.11 2.47 -4.44
N GLY A 54 5.32 3.15 -3.61
CA GLY A 54 4.96 4.55 -3.79
C GLY A 54 5.89 5.46 -3.00
N GLU A 55 6.52 6.42 -3.67
CA GLU A 55 7.28 7.49 -3.04
C GLU A 55 6.45 8.76 -3.06
N ILE A 56 6.11 9.23 -1.86
CA ILE A 56 5.27 10.41 -1.65
C ILE A 56 6.15 11.49 -1.07
N PHE A 57 6.35 12.56 -1.84
CA PHE A 57 7.05 13.74 -1.36
C PHE A 57 6.10 14.52 -0.45
N THR A 58 6.52 14.80 0.77
CA THR A 58 5.74 15.59 1.74
C THR A 58 6.57 16.79 2.19
N LYS A 59 5.91 17.92 2.43
CA LYS A 59 6.58 19.07 3.04
C LYS A 59 6.87 18.75 4.51
N GLY A 60 8.15 18.60 4.83
CA GLY A 60 8.64 18.46 6.20
C GLY A 60 8.71 19.80 6.93
N TYR A 61 9.26 19.75 8.15
CA TYR A 61 9.52 20.93 8.97
C TYR A 61 10.53 21.86 8.26
N GLU A 62 10.41 23.18 8.43
CA GLU A 62 11.34 24.19 7.87
C GLU A 62 11.51 24.19 6.33
N GLY A 63 10.59 23.57 5.58
CA GLY A 63 10.63 23.59 4.12
C GLY A 63 11.51 22.52 3.48
N PHE A 64 11.99 21.54 4.27
CA PHE A 64 12.66 20.36 3.74
C PHE A 64 11.64 19.38 3.17
N ASP A 65 11.82 18.94 1.92
CA ASP A 65 11.04 17.86 1.36
C ASP A 65 11.48 16.52 1.99
N VAL A 66 10.54 15.77 2.56
CA VAL A 66 10.78 14.43 3.09
C VAL A 66 10.01 13.41 2.26
N LEU A 67 10.61 12.24 2.06
CA LEU A 67 10.06 11.19 1.23
C LEU A 67 9.45 10.11 2.13
N ARG A 68 8.18 9.80 1.88
CA ARG A 68 7.49 8.71 2.57
C ARG A 68 7.26 7.56 1.59
N LYS A 69 7.81 6.38 1.91
CA LYS A 69 7.61 5.18 1.11
C LYS A 69 6.37 4.43 1.60
N VAL A 70 5.62 3.91 0.65
CA VAL A 70 4.45 3.08 0.89
C VAL A 70 4.58 1.85 0.03
N TYR A 71 4.61 0.69 0.68
CA TYR A 71 4.71 -0.58 -0.01
C TYR A 71 3.31 -1.18 -0.14
N VAL A 72 2.99 -1.70 -1.31
CA VAL A 72 1.78 -2.49 -1.55
C VAL A 72 2.21 -3.88 -1.95
N ASP A 73 1.86 -4.87 -1.13
CA ASP A 73 2.18 -6.27 -1.39
C ASP A 73 1.49 -6.74 -2.68
N LYS A 74 2.26 -7.31 -3.62
CA LYS A 74 1.74 -7.74 -4.92
C LYS A 74 0.76 -8.91 -4.81
N LYS A 75 0.85 -9.73 -3.76
CA LYS A 75 0.02 -10.93 -3.58
C LYS A 75 -1.25 -10.63 -2.80
N THR A 76 -1.15 -9.88 -1.71
CA THR A 76 -2.27 -9.60 -0.81
C THR A 76 -2.92 -8.24 -1.05
N GLY A 77 -2.16 -7.29 -1.61
CA GLY A 77 -2.60 -5.92 -1.78
C GLY A 77 -2.55 -5.08 -0.52
N ASP A 78 -1.93 -5.59 0.55
CA ASP A 78 -1.84 -4.87 1.82
C ASP A 78 -0.92 -3.66 1.70
N ILE A 79 -1.33 -2.56 2.35
CA ILE A 79 -0.52 -1.35 2.45
C ILE A 79 0.38 -1.46 3.67
N LEU A 80 1.69 -1.44 3.43
CA LEU A 80 2.73 -1.45 4.44
C LEU A 80 3.44 -0.08 4.39
N PRO A 81 3.01 0.90 5.19
CA PRO A 81 3.64 2.21 5.22
C PRO A 81 5.01 2.12 5.90
N SER A 82 6.02 2.83 5.39
CA SER A 82 7.29 2.99 6.10
C SER A 82 7.32 4.28 6.91
N PHE A 83 8.33 4.36 7.77
CA PHE A 83 8.78 5.63 8.34
C PHE A 83 9.33 6.54 7.24
N ALA A 84 9.35 7.85 7.50
CA ALA A 84 9.92 8.84 6.58
C ALA A 84 11.42 8.56 6.40
N ASP A 85 11.88 8.65 5.15
CA ASP A 85 13.25 8.33 4.73
C ASP A 85 13.74 9.45 3.80
N TYR A 86 15.06 9.60 3.66
CA TYR A 86 15.68 10.57 2.77
C TYR A 86 16.17 9.94 1.45
N SER A 87 16.18 8.61 1.34
CA SER A 87 16.68 7.92 0.15
C SER A 87 15.62 7.72 -0.95
N ASP A 88 15.88 8.22 -2.15
CA ASP A 88 15.10 7.97 -3.38
C ASP A 88 15.39 6.55 -3.90
N TYR A 89 14.52 5.61 -3.53
CA TYR A 89 14.67 4.19 -3.85
C TYR A 89 14.31 3.90 -5.31
N CYS A 90 13.31 4.59 -5.86
CA CYS A 90 12.94 4.43 -7.26
C CYS A 90 14.04 4.90 -8.23
N TYR A 91 14.80 5.95 -7.87
CA TYR A 91 16.00 6.35 -8.59
C TYR A 91 17.13 5.33 -8.46
N MET A 92 17.37 4.79 -7.25
CA MET A 92 18.40 3.77 -7.05
C MET A 92 18.12 2.46 -7.78
N LEU A 93 16.85 2.08 -7.96
CA LEU A 93 16.47 0.91 -8.77
C LEU A 93 16.70 1.08 -10.28
N LYS A 94 16.90 2.31 -10.78
CA LYS A 94 17.17 2.59 -12.19
C LYS A 94 18.67 2.65 -12.53
N LYS A 95 19.55 2.58 -11.53
CA LYS A 95 21.02 2.48 -11.71
C LYS A 95 21.45 1.02 -11.78
#